data_AF-A0A2G2R197-F1
#
_entry.id   AF-A0A2G2R197-F1
#
_cell.length_a   1.000
_cell.length_b   1.000
_cell.length_c   1.000
_cell.angle_alpha   90.00
_cell.angle_beta   90.00
_cell.angle_gamma   90.00
#
_symmetry.space_group_name_H-M   'P 1'
#
loop_
_entity.id
_entity.type
_entity.pdbx_description
1 polymer ?
#
loop_
_entity_poly.entity_id
_entity_poly.type
_entity_poly.pdbx_seq_one_letter_code
_entity_poly.pdbx_strand_id
1 'polypeptide(L)'
;MSNDAKKRLYVGAEASGKTTLAIRDARKEKLLLILDLNRQDSLARGSHVVVSYQDVRQAKKALLQTFSNIDRRKKYHVTWQIPKDMRAQDALDFAIRVLNAIGGGALLIDETESFIPALGKLSDSVRIVAKRGRHINPMPLYMTVQKPTELNHVVRNNVWTTAYFKLFEAGAIDFFAKQSALFIKKVEAVNMLKSLKEFEYILIERNKEPKKMKKIKKT
;
A
#
# COMPACT_ATOMS: atom_id res chain seq x y z
N MET A 1 7.75 21.93 2.07
CA MET A 1 8.00 20.61 1.44
C MET A 1 6.75 20.24 0.67
N SER A 2 6.82 19.88 -0.63
CA SER A 2 5.62 19.63 -1.43
C SER A 2 4.78 18.52 -0.79
N ASN A 3 3.50 18.82 -0.60
CA ASN A 3 2.53 17.93 0.04
C ASN A 3 1.97 16.95 -1.01
N ASP A 4 2.85 16.35 -1.80
CA ASP A 4 2.47 15.33 -2.76
C ASP A 4 2.01 14.09 -1.99
N ALA A 5 0.78 13.63 -2.24
CA ALA A 5 0.32 12.36 -1.70
C ALA A 5 1.29 11.25 -2.11
N LYS A 6 2.09 10.78 -1.16
CA LYS A 6 3.13 9.79 -1.40
C LYS A 6 2.45 8.45 -1.66
N LYS A 7 2.58 7.95 -2.89
CA LYS A 7 2.21 6.59 -3.25
C LYS A 7 3.43 5.71 -3.15
N ARG A 8 3.38 4.74 -2.23
CA ARG A 8 4.47 3.83 -1.93
C ARG A 8 4.05 2.40 -2.21
N LEU A 9 4.90 1.67 -2.91
CA LEU A 9 4.72 0.26 -3.20
C LEU A 9 5.83 -0.55 -2.53
N TYR A 10 5.47 -1.62 -1.85
CA TYR A 10 6.37 -2.53 -1.15
C TYR A 10 6.26 -3.91 -1.80
N VAL A 11 7.26 -4.28 -2.57
CA VAL A 11 7.26 -5.46 -3.43
C VAL A 11 8.15 -6.54 -2.82
N GLY A 12 7.63 -7.75 -2.63
CA GLY A 12 8.43 -8.85 -2.11
C GLY A 12 7.65 -10.12 -1.90
N ALA A 13 8.35 -11.25 -1.79
CA ALA A 13 7.73 -12.52 -1.42
C ALA A 13 7.01 -12.43 -0.05
N GLU A 14 6.23 -13.45 0.27
CA GLU A 14 5.74 -13.67 1.64
C GLU A 14 6.92 -13.67 2.64
N ALA A 15 6.67 -13.22 3.87
CA ALA A 15 7.67 -13.10 4.94
C ALA A 15 8.91 -12.21 4.66
N SER A 16 9.00 -11.52 3.52
CA SER A 16 10.14 -10.66 3.16
C SER A 16 10.33 -9.41 4.04
N GLY A 17 9.31 -9.04 4.83
CA GLY A 17 9.26 -7.79 5.59
C GLY A 17 8.53 -6.63 4.92
N LYS A 18 7.98 -6.84 3.71
CA LYS A 18 7.24 -5.79 2.97
C LYS A 18 6.09 -5.17 3.76
N THR A 19 5.28 -6.00 4.40
CA THR A 19 4.12 -5.57 5.19
C THR A 19 4.57 -4.85 6.45
N THR A 20 5.62 -5.34 7.13
CA THR A 20 6.23 -4.65 8.28
C THR A 20 6.71 -3.24 7.91
N LEU A 21 7.40 -3.10 6.76
CA LEU A 21 7.86 -1.79 6.30
C LEU A 21 6.69 -0.86 5.96
N ALA A 22 5.69 -1.38 5.25
CA ALA A 22 4.50 -0.64 4.88
C ALA A 22 3.76 -0.12 6.12
N ILE A 23 3.53 -0.97 7.12
CA ILE A 23 2.91 -0.59 8.40
C ILE A 23 3.75 0.49 9.09
N ARG A 24 5.06 0.30 9.22
CA ARG A 24 5.96 1.26 9.89
C ARG A 24 5.88 2.65 9.26
N ASP A 25 5.85 2.70 7.92
CA ASP A 25 5.79 3.94 7.18
C ASP A 25 4.39 4.56 7.19
N ALA A 26 3.34 3.78 6.98
CA ALA A 26 1.95 4.24 7.00
C ALA A 26 1.54 4.75 8.38
N ARG A 27 2.04 4.14 9.46
CA ARG A 27 1.76 4.59 10.82
C ARG A 27 2.39 5.94 11.15
N LYS A 28 3.18 6.56 10.28
CA LYS A 28 3.60 7.96 10.46
C LYS A 28 2.46 8.94 10.19
N GLU A 29 1.44 8.49 9.46
CA GLU A 29 0.30 9.30 9.09
C GLU A 29 -0.57 9.62 10.29
N LYS A 30 -1.14 10.83 10.27
CA LYS A 30 -2.04 11.29 11.33
C LYS A 30 -3.36 10.51 11.32
N LEU A 31 -3.90 10.27 10.14
CA LEU A 31 -5.11 9.49 9.93
C LEU A 31 -4.79 8.35 8.96
N LEU A 32 -5.03 7.11 9.38
CA LEU A 32 -4.73 5.92 8.60
C LEU A 32 -5.91 4.95 8.64
N LEU A 33 -6.34 4.49 7.46
CA LEU A 33 -7.18 3.32 7.31
C LEU A 33 -6.35 2.17 6.76
N ILE A 34 -6.39 1.02 7.43
CA ILE A 34 -5.72 -0.22 7.03
C ILE A 34 -6.79 -1.18 6.52
N LEU A 35 -6.68 -1.63 5.28
CA LEU A 35 -7.54 -2.66 4.70
C LEU A 35 -6.93 -4.04 4.95
N ASP A 36 -7.68 -4.88 5.64
CA ASP A 36 -7.23 -6.21 6.03
C ASP A 36 -8.22 -7.27 5.53
N LEU A 37 -7.91 -7.84 4.36
CA LEU A 37 -8.73 -8.87 3.72
C LEU A 37 -8.62 -10.22 4.46
N ASN A 38 -7.44 -10.54 4.98
CA ASN A 38 -7.11 -11.83 5.57
C ASN A 38 -7.27 -11.85 7.10
N ARG A 39 -7.69 -10.73 7.70
CA ARG A 39 -7.90 -10.55 9.16
C ARG A 39 -6.65 -10.86 9.98
N GLN A 40 -5.51 -10.33 9.56
CA GLN A 40 -4.22 -10.56 10.19
C GLN A 40 -4.04 -9.73 11.46
N ASP A 41 -3.67 -10.37 12.57
CA ASP A 41 -3.37 -9.69 13.84
C ASP A 41 -2.20 -8.70 13.71
N SER A 42 -1.26 -8.96 12.80
CA SER A 42 -0.14 -8.06 12.50
C SER A 42 -0.58 -6.67 12.03
N LEU A 43 -1.69 -6.59 11.28
CA LEU A 43 -2.25 -5.34 10.76
C LEU A 43 -3.12 -4.62 11.81
N ALA A 44 -3.76 -5.37 12.70
CA ALA A 44 -4.55 -4.83 13.80
C ALA A 44 -3.68 -4.23 14.94
N ARG A 45 -2.50 -4.82 15.19
CA ARG A 45 -1.61 -4.40 16.28
C ARG A 45 -1.22 -2.92 16.20
N GLY A 46 -1.59 -2.17 17.22
CA GLY A 46 -1.32 -0.73 17.37
C GLY A 46 -2.39 0.18 16.75
N SER A 47 -3.46 -0.37 16.18
CA SER A 47 -4.60 0.43 15.71
C SER A 47 -5.43 0.91 16.90
N HIS A 48 -6.05 2.08 16.76
CA HIS A 48 -6.91 2.66 17.80
C HIS A 48 -8.28 1.97 17.81
N VAL A 49 -8.75 1.60 16.62
CA VAL A 49 -10.00 0.85 16.42
C VAL A 49 -9.77 -0.26 15.41
N VAL A 50 -10.33 -1.42 15.69
CA VAL A 50 -10.45 -2.53 14.74
C VAL A 50 -11.93 -2.72 14.45
N VAL A 51 -12.33 -2.50 13.21
CA VAL A 51 -13.70 -2.77 12.74
C VAL A 51 -13.72 -4.18 12.18
N SER A 52 -14.37 -5.10 12.88
CA SER A 52 -14.45 -6.52 12.50
C SER A 52 -15.88 -7.02 12.66
N TYR A 53 -16.63 -7.05 11.56
CA TYR A 53 -17.99 -7.56 11.50
C TYR A 53 -18.10 -8.55 10.35
N GLN A 54 -18.86 -9.63 10.53
CA GLN A 54 -19.15 -10.58 9.44
C GLN A 54 -20.20 -10.03 8.48
N ASP A 55 -21.21 -9.32 9.00
CA ASP A 55 -22.24 -8.70 8.18
C ASP A 55 -21.70 -7.44 7.48
N VAL A 56 -21.87 -7.38 6.15
CA VAL A 56 -21.36 -6.29 5.31
C VAL A 56 -21.97 -4.94 5.69
N ARG A 57 -23.26 -4.91 6.02
CA ARG A 57 -23.97 -3.67 6.35
C ARG A 57 -23.49 -3.11 7.69
N GLN A 58 -23.36 -3.96 8.70
CA GLN A 58 -22.81 -3.61 10.01
C GLN A 58 -21.35 -3.16 9.90
N ALA A 59 -20.52 -3.88 9.14
CA ALA A 59 -19.13 -3.49 8.91
C ALA A 59 -19.01 -2.08 8.31
N LYS A 60 -19.79 -1.78 7.27
CA LYS A 60 -19.83 -0.44 6.66
C LYS A 60 -20.33 0.63 7.62
N LYS A 61 -21.41 0.34 8.38
CA LYS A 61 -21.97 1.27 9.37
C LYS A 61 -20.96 1.58 10.48
N ALA A 62 -20.31 0.55 11.03
CA ALA A 62 -19.31 0.69 12.07
C ALA A 62 -18.09 1.49 11.59
N LEU A 63 -17.66 1.27 10.34
CA LEU A 63 -16.58 2.06 9.74
C LEU A 63 -16.96 3.55 9.65
N LEU A 64 -18.16 3.86 9.14
CA LEU A 64 -18.65 5.23 9.06
C LEU A 64 -18.72 5.89 10.44
N GLN A 65 -19.33 5.21 11.42
CA GLN A 65 -19.44 5.72 12.81
C GLN A 65 -18.07 5.95 13.44
N THR A 66 -17.10 5.07 13.18
CA THR A 66 -15.72 5.22 13.66
C THR A 66 -15.12 6.52 13.14
N PHE A 67 -15.31 6.83 11.85
CA PHE A 67 -14.78 8.04 11.23
C PHE A 67 -15.58 9.32 11.54
N SER A 68 -16.86 9.21 11.88
CA SER A 68 -17.66 10.36 12.34
C SER A 68 -17.21 10.92 13.68
N ASN A 69 -16.61 10.08 14.54
CA ASN A 69 -16.25 10.43 15.92
C ASN A 69 -14.75 10.77 16.10
N ILE A 70 -13.97 10.90 15.02
CA ILE A 70 -12.53 11.12 15.13
C ILE A 70 -12.21 12.53 15.60
N ASP A 71 -11.34 12.64 16.60
CA ASP A 71 -10.66 13.89 16.90
C ASP A 71 -9.54 14.11 15.88
N ARG A 72 -9.82 14.98 14.89
CA ARG A 72 -8.87 15.33 13.82
C ARG A 72 -7.61 16.02 14.32
N ARG A 73 -7.50 16.40 15.59
CA ARG A 73 -6.26 16.96 16.17
C ARG A 73 -5.28 15.86 16.56
N LYS A 74 -5.77 14.66 16.88
CA LYS A 74 -4.97 13.52 17.32
C LYS A 74 -4.62 12.60 16.15
N LYS A 75 -3.68 11.71 16.42
CA LYS A 75 -3.35 10.59 15.54
C LYS A 75 -4.40 9.50 15.73
N TYR A 76 -4.91 8.95 14.64
CA TYR A 76 -6.00 7.97 14.67
C TYR A 76 -5.86 6.94 13.55
N HIS A 77 -5.79 5.66 13.93
CA HIS A 77 -5.54 4.55 13.01
C HIS A 77 -6.64 3.51 13.15
N VAL A 78 -7.26 3.14 12.03
CA VAL A 78 -8.36 2.19 11.97
C VAL A 78 -7.92 1.01 11.12
N THR A 79 -8.04 -0.21 11.66
CA THR A 79 -7.94 -1.42 10.84
C THR A 79 -9.35 -1.90 10.53
N TRP A 80 -9.67 -2.01 9.25
CA TRP A 80 -10.94 -2.58 8.82
C TRP A 80 -10.71 -3.99 8.32
N GLN A 81 -11.13 -4.96 9.14
CA GLN A 81 -11.15 -6.37 8.80
C GLN A 81 -12.35 -6.64 7.90
N ILE A 82 -12.06 -6.89 6.63
CA ILE A 82 -13.09 -6.92 5.60
C ILE A 82 -13.97 -8.17 5.82
N PRO A 83 -15.30 -8.03 5.72
CA PRO A 83 -16.22 -9.18 5.70
C PRO A 83 -15.87 -10.17 4.60
N LYS A 84 -15.94 -11.48 4.86
CA LYS A 84 -15.60 -12.51 3.85
C LYS A 84 -16.45 -12.41 2.59
N ASP A 85 -17.72 -12.01 2.75
CA ASP A 85 -18.68 -11.90 1.65
C ASP A 85 -18.61 -10.56 0.91
N MET A 86 -17.72 -9.66 1.35
CA MET A 86 -17.51 -8.39 0.67
C MET A 86 -16.38 -8.51 -0.35
N ARG A 87 -16.68 -8.21 -1.62
CA ARG A 87 -15.65 -8.17 -2.67
C ARG A 87 -14.58 -7.13 -2.33
N ALA A 88 -13.31 -7.49 -2.52
CA ALA A 88 -12.17 -6.62 -2.22
C ALA A 88 -12.26 -5.27 -2.96
N GLN A 89 -12.66 -5.27 -4.24
CA GLN A 89 -12.83 -4.02 -5.01
C GLN A 89 -13.87 -3.09 -4.36
N ASP A 90 -14.99 -3.63 -3.89
CA ASP A 90 -16.06 -2.85 -3.27
C ASP A 90 -15.60 -2.28 -1.91
N ALA A 91 -14.76 -3.04 -1.18
CA ALA A 91 -14.20 -2.59 0.09
C ALA A 91 -13.24 -1.43 -0.13
N LEU A 92 -12.36 -1.53 -1.11
CA LEU A 92 -11.47 -0.44 -1.49
C LEU A 92 -12.24 0.82 -1.95
N ASP A 93 -13.22 0.67 -2.82
CA ASP A 93 -14.03 1.81 -3.29
C ASP A 93 -14.74 2.51 -2.13
N PHE A 94 -15.33 1.72 -1.23
CA PHE A 94 -15.98 2.25 -0.03
C PHE A 94 -15.01 2.98 0.89
N ALA A 95 -13.85 2.39 1.18
CA ALA A 95 -12.80 2.99 2.00
C ALA A 95 -12.33 4.35 1.46
N ILE A 96 -12.10 4.44 0.14
CA ILE A 96 -11.72 5.68 -0.52
C ILE A 96 -12.81 6.74 -0.36
N ARG A 97 -14.08 6.38 -0.56
CA ARG A 97 -15.22 7.31 -0.38
C ARG A 97 -15.31 7.81 1.05
N VAL A 98 -15.14 6.95 2.04
CA VAL A 98 -15.15 7.32 3.47
C VAL A 98 -14.04 8.33 3.77
N LEU A 99 -12.80 8.03 3.38
CA LEU A 99 -11.67 8.94 3.59
C LEU A 99 -11.86 10.28 2.86
N ASN A 100 -12.41 10.27 1.64
CA ASN A 100 -12.71 11.51 0.91
C ASN A 100 -13.80 12.34 1.61
N ALA A 101 -14.86 11.71 2.09
CA ALA A 101 -15.97 12.39 2.77
C ALA A 101 -15.53 13.09 4.07
N ILE A 102 -14.54 12.55 4.77
CA ILE A 102 -13.98 13.16 5.98
C ILE A 102 -12.83 14.16 5.70
N GLY A 103 -12.56 14.47 4.44
CA GLY A 103 -11.54 15.47 4.06
C GLY A 103 -10.11 14.92 3.94
N GLY A 104 -9.94 13.60 3.83
CA GLY A 104 -8.66 12.96 3.54
C GLY A 104 -8.21 11.93 4.58
N GLY A 105 -6.98 11.47 4.44
CA GLY A 105 -6.37 10.42 5.25
C GLY A 105 -5.49 9.51 4.39
N ALA A 106 -4.67 8.68 5.03
CA ALA A 106 -3.87 7.69 4.33
C ALA A 106 -4.58 6.33 4.28
N LEU A 107 -4.25 5.55 3.26
CA LEU A 107 -4.74 4.20 3.08
C LEU A 107 -3.57 3.22 2.98
N LEU A 108 -3.58 2.18 3.82
CA LEU A 108 -2.72 1.01 3.67
C LEU A 108 -3.54 -0.16 3.11
N ILE A 109 -3.04 -0.76 2.04
CA ILE A 109 -3.63 -1.93 1.38
C ILE A 109 -2.57 -3.02 1.41
N ASP A 110 -2.80 -4.06 2.21
CA ASP A 110 -1.97 -5.26 2.16
C ASP A 110 -2.48 -6.17 1.02
N GLU A 111 -1.56 -6.77 0.27
CA GLU A 111 -1.85 -7.62 -0.90
C GLU A 111 -2.75 -6.91 -1.91
N THR A 112 -2.26 -5.79 -2.42
CA THR A 112 -3.01 -4.85 -3.27
C THR A 112 -3.51 -5.50 -4.57
N GLU A 113 -2.83 -6.52 -5.07
CA GLU A 113 -3.24 -7.34 -6.21
C GLU A 113 -4.63 -7.98 -6.02
N SER A 114 -5.01 -8.32 -4.78
CA SER A 114 -6.34 -8.85 -4.44
C SER A 114 -7.44 -7.80 -4.61
N PHE A 115 -7.11 -6.53 -4.40
CA PHE A 115 -8.03 -5.40 -4.54
C PHE A 115 -8.03 -4.81 -5.95
N ILE A 116 -6.86 -4.79 -6.61
CA ILE A 116 -6.62 -4.06 -7.85
C ILE A 116 -5.80 -4.94 -8.82
N PRO A 117 -6.38 -6.06 -9.31
CA PRO A 117 -5.66 -7.00 -10.15
C PRO A 117 -5.28 -6.40 -11.51
N ALA A 118 -4.26 -6.96 -12.15
CA ALA A 118 -3.68 -6.48 -13.41
C ALA A 118 -4.73 -6.25 -14.52
N LEU A 119 -5.65 -7.21 -14.67
CA LEU A 119 -6.70 -7.21 -15.70
C LEU A 119 -8.04 -6.63 -15.24
N GLY A 120 -8.10 -6.05 -14.03
CA GLY A 120 -9.33 -5.49 -13.48
C GLY A 120 -9.66 -4.08 -13.99
N LYS A 121 -10.96 -3.79 -14.20
CA LYS A 121 -11.45 -2.42 -14.38
C LYS A 121 -11.34 -1.68 -13.04
N LEU A 122 -10.71 -0.51 -13.05
CA LEU A 122 -10.69 0.38 -11.89
C LEU A 122 -12.00 1.15 -11.79
N SER A 123 -12.56 1.21 -10.58
CA SER A 123 -13.60 2.19 -10.25
C SER A 123 -13.08 3.61 -10.43
N ASP A 124 -14.00 4.58 -10.58
CA ASP A 124 -13.61 5.98 -10.72
C ASP A 124 -12.89 6.49 -9.48
N SER A 125 -13.32 6.08 -8.27
CA SER A 125 -12.65 6.46 -7.02
C SER A 125 -11.19 5.97 -7.00
N VAL A 126 -10.96 4.70 -7.32
CA VAL A 126 -9.60 4.12 -7.38
C VAL A 126 -8.77 4.80 -8.46
N ARG A 127 -9.35 5.05 -9.63
CA ARG A 127 -8.67 5.73 -10.75
C ARG A 127 -8.27 7.16 -10.39
N ILE A 128 -9.14 7.91 -9.71
CA ILE A 128 -8.89 9.27 -9.24
C ILE A 128 -7.76 9.27 -8.22
N VAL A 129 -7.80 8.40 -7.20
CA VAL A 129 -6.72 8.36 -6.21
C VAL A 129 -5.40 7.94 -6.88
N ALA A 130 -5.42 6.93 -7.74
CA ALA A 130 -4.24 6.44 -8.47
C ALA A 130 -3.60 7.51 -9.35
N LYS A 131 -4.38 8.25 -10.16
CA LYS A 131 -3.85 9.27 -11.10
C LYS A 131 -3.72 10.67 -10.49
N ARG A 132 -4.74 11.13 -9.77
CA ARG A 132 -5.01 12.53 -9.43
C ARG A 132 -4.93 12.89 -7.94
N GLY A 133 -4.53 11.97 -7.06
CA GLY A 133 -4.41 12.23 -5.61
C GLY A 133 -3.47 13.37 -5.17
N ARG A 134 -3.05 14.27 -6.07
CA ARG A 134 -2.24 15.47 -5.79
C ARG A 134 -3.04 16.78 -5.77
N HIS A 135 -4.28 16.80 -6.29
CA HIS A 135 -4.97 18.08 -6.58
C HIS A 135 -6.15 18.41 -5.66
N ILE A 136 -6.87 17.42 -5.14
CA ILE A 136 -8.02 17.63 -4.24
C ILE A 136 -7.98 16.50 -3.19
N ASN A 137 -7.69 16.83 -1.94
CA ASN A 137 -7.51 15.91 -0.80
C ASN A 137 -6.42 14.83 -1.03
N PRO A 138 -5.13 15.15 -0.77
CA PRO A 138 -4.07 14.17 -0.94
C PRO A 138 -4.30 12.95 -0.05
N MET A 139 -4.37 11.78 -0.68
CA MET A 139 -4.53 10.48 -0.03
C MET A 139 -3.25 9.67 -0.24
N PRO A 140 -2.32 9.68 0.73
CA PRO A 140 -1.16 8.80 0.71
C PRO A 140 -1.59 7.35 0.60
N LEU A 141 -0.94 6.60 -0.29
CA LEU A 141 -1.20 5.17 -0.48
C LEU A 141 0.03 4.36 -0.10
N TYR A 142 -0.19 3.36 0.74
CA TYR A 142 0.81 2.38 1.16
C TYR A 142 0.34 1.02 0.69
N MET A 143 1.02 0.44 -0.29
CA MET A 143 0.55 -0.77 -0.97
C MET A 143 1.61 -1.85 -0.86
N THR A 144 1.24 -3.04 -0.43
CA THR A 144 2.12 -4.22 -0.56
C THR A 144 1.66 -5.05 -1.74
N VAL A 145 2.61 -5.72 -2.40
CA VAL A 145 2.34 -6.65 -3.49
C VAL A 145 3.39 -7.76 -3.48
N GLN A 146 3.02 -8.97 -3.84
CA GLN A 146 4.00 -10.04 -4.06
C GLN A 146 4.71 -9.88 -5.40
N LYS A 147 3.91 -9.69 -6.46
CA LYS A 147 4.39 -9.57 -7.83
C LYS A 147 3.91 -8.26 -8.46
N PRO A 148 4.81 -7.35 -8.85
CA PRO A 148 4.42 -6.05 -9.38
C PRO A 148 3.69 -6.16 -10.74
N THR A 149 3.80 -7.30 -11.41
CA THR A 149 3.10 -7.62 -12.66
C THR A 149 1.62 -7.96 -12.46
N GLU A 150 1.21 -8.37 -11.25
CA GLU A 150 -0.18 -8.71 -10.91
C GLU A 150 -1.00 -7.49 -10.47
N LEU A 151 -0.33 -6.35 -10.25
CA LEU A 151 -0.98 -5.08 -9.93
C LEU A 151 -1.38 -4.33 -11.21
N ASN A 152 -2.56 -3.70 -11.20
CA ASN A 152 -3.02 -2.85 -12.31
C ASN A 152 -1.98 -1.80 -12.74
N HIS A 153 -1.72 -1.74 -14.05
CA HIS A 153 -0.70 -0.87 -14.62
C HIS A 153 -0.90 0.62 -14.33
N VAL A 154 -2.16 1.10 -14.22
CA VAL A 154 -2.44 2.50 -13.90
C VAL A 154 -1.97 2.83 -12.49
N VAL A 155 -2.22 1.94 -11.51
CA VAL A 155 -1.78 2.15 -10.12
C VAL A 155 -0.26 2.07 -10.06
N ARG A 156 0.32 1.01 -10.61
CA ARG A 156 1.76 0.74 -10.61
C ARG A 156 2.58 1.87 -11.23
N ASN A 157 2.14 2.41 -12.38
CA ASN A 157 2.87 3.47 -13.08
C ASN A 157 2.74 4.85 -12.42
N ASN A 158 1.87 5.00 -11.42
CA ASN A 158 1.70 6.24 -10.67
C ASN A 158 2.31 6.20 -9.25
N VAL A 159 3.04 5.13 -8.92
CA VAL A 159 3.80 5.01 -7.67
C VAL A 159 4.99 5.98 -7.69
N TRP A 160 5.23 6.66 -6.57
CA TRP A 160 6.35 7.59 -6.43
C TRP A 160 7.61 6.92 -5.90
N THR A 161 7.42 5.98 -4.96
CA THR A 161 8.51 5.26 -4.31
C THR A 161 8.17 3.78 -4.27
N THR A 162 9.12 2.94 -4.68
CA THR A 162 8.99 1.49 -4.60
C THR A 162 10.13 0.92 -3.75
N ALA A 163 9.79 0.10 -2.76
CA ALA A 163 10.74 -0.69 -2.00
C ALA A 163 10.69 -2.14 -2.49
N TYR A 164 11.77 -2.58 -3.12
CA TYR A 164 11.92 -3.94 -3.62
C TYR A 164 12.70 -4.78 -2.61
N PHE A 165 12.02 -5.72 -1.99
CA PHE A 165 12.65 -6.80 -1.22
C PHE A 165 13.15 -7.88 -2.18
N LYS A 166 13.74 -8.93 -1.63
CA LYS A 166 14.20 -10.08 -2.43
C LYS A 166 13.04 -10.64 -3.26
N LEU A 167 13.26 -10.74 -4.57
CA LEU A 167 12.35 -11.35 -5.54
C LEU A 167 13.00 -12.61 -6.12
N PHE A 168 12.18 -13.61 -6.39
CA PHE A 168 12.64 -14.90 -6.93
C PHE A 168 12.14 -15.15 -8.35
N GLU A 169 11.01 -14.54 -8.73
CA GLU A 169 10.40 -14.80 -10.03
C GLU A 169 11.01 -13.97 -11.15
N ALA A 170 11.32 -14.64 -12.28
CA ALA A 170 11.96 -14.03 -13.43
C ALA A 170 11.20 -12.80 -13.96
N GLY A 171 9.86 -12.88 -14.02
CA GLY A 171 9.02 -11.75 -14.46
C GLY A 171 9.10 -10.54 -13.54
N ALA A 172 9.16 -10.76 -12.22
CA ALA A 172 9.28 -9.69 -11.23
C ALA A 172 10.68 -9.06 -11.24
N ILE A 173 11.73 -9.88 -11.42
CA ILE A 173 13.11 -9.43 -11.58
C ILE A 173 13.28 -8.60 -12.86
N ASP A 174 12.73 -9.07 -13.99
CA ASP A 174 12.77 -8.33 -15.25
C ASP A 174 12.03 -7.00 -15.15
N PHE A 175 10.88 -6.98 -14.47
CA PHE A 175 10.15 -5.75 -14.20
C PHE A 175 10.98 -4.75 -13.39
N PHE A 176 11.59 -5.20 -12.29
CA PHE A 176 12.49 -4.37 -11.49
C PHE A 176 13.67 -3.84 -12.32
N ALA A 177 14.27 -4.70 -13.15
CA ALA A 177 15.43 -4.35 -13.95
C ALA A 177 15.05 -3.31 -15.04
N LYS A 178 13.85 -3.41 -15.63
CA LYS A 178 13.30 -2.41 -16.56
C LYS A 178 13.06 -1.05 -15.87
N GLN A 179 12.54 -1.05 -14.64
CA GLN A 179 12.38 0.21 -13.89
C GLN A 179 13.72 0.85 -13.51
N SER A 180 14.72 0.02 -13.20
CA SER A 180 16.06 0.48 -12.80
C SER A 180 16.94 0.88 -13.98
N ALA A 181 16.62 0.43 -15.19
CA ALA A 181 17.40 0.69 -16.41
C ALA A 181 17.50 2.17 -16.79
N LEU A 182 16.68 3.03 -16.19
CA LEU A 182 16.79 4.49 -16.32
C LEU A 182 18.01 5.08 -15.60
N PHE A 183 18.66 4.30 -14.72
CA PHE A 183 19.71 4.79 -13.83
C PHE A 183 20.96 3.91 -13.84
N ILE A 184 20.80 2.58 -13.94
CA ILE A 184 21.89 1.61 -13.83
C ILE A 184 21.75 0.52 -14.90
N LYS A 185 22.84 -0.18 -15.23
CA LYS A 185 22.77 -1.29 -16.21
C LYS A 185 21.88 -2.40 -15.68
N LYS A 186 21.14 -3.06 -16.58
CA LYS A 186 20.23 -4.18 -16.23
C LYS A 186 20.92 -5.25 -15.37
N VAL A 187 22.16 -5.61 -15.72
CA VAL A 187 22.95 -6.62 -15.00
C VAL A 187 23.27 -6.17 -13.58
N GLU A 188 23.66 -4.91 -13.39
CA GLU A 188 23.93 -4.32 -12.06
C GLU A 188 22.67 -4.31 -11.20
N ALA A 189 21.53 -3.92 -11.76
CA ALA A 189 20.25 -3.96 -11.07
C ALA A 189 19.94 -5.38 -10.58
N VAL A 190 20.01 -6.37 -11.47
CA VAL A 190 19.74 -7.77 -11.13
C VAL A 190 20.70 -8.27 -10.03
N ASN A 191 21.99 -7.91 -10.12
CA ASN A 191 22.97 -8.27 -9.10
C ASN A 191 22.67 -7.62 -7.74
N MET A 192 22.26 -6.35 -7.71
CA MET A 192 21.83 -5.67 -6.49
C MET A 192 20.66 -6.43 -5.84
N LEU A 193 19.65 -6.80 -6.61
CA LEU A 193 18.46 -7.51 -6.13
C LEU A 193 18.81 -8.90 -5.59
N LYS A 194 19.66 -9.65 -6.30
CA LYS A 194 20.16 -10.97 -5.87
C LYS A 194 20.98 -10.89 -4.58
N SER A 195 21.69 -9.78 -4.36
CA SER A 195 22.51 -9.56 -3.15
C SER A 195 21.71 -9.26 -1.89
N LEU A 196 20.39 -9.06 -1.99
CA LEU A 196 19.56 -8.73 -0.84
C LEU A 196 19.50 -9.90 0.15
N LYS A 197 19.84 -9.61 1.40
CA LYS A 197 19.59 -10.50 2.54
C LYS A 197 18.14 -10.34 3.02
N GLU A 198 17.72 -11.24 3.90
CA GLU A 198 16.40 -11.17 4.53
C GLU A 198 16.17 -9.80 5.18
N PHE A 199 15.00 -9.20 4.94
CA PHE A 199 14.60 -7.87 5.41
C PHE A 199 15.43 -6.67 4.90
N GLU A 200 16.35 -6.89 3.95
CA GLU A 200 16.96 -5.81 3.15
C GLU A 200 16.06 -5.48 1.95
N TYR A 201 16.14 -4.24 1.47
CA TYR A 201 15.37 -3.81 0.31
C TYR A 201 16.12 -2.75 -0.50
N ILE A 202 15.77 -2.63 -1.78
CA ILE A 202 16.21 -1.55 -2.66
C ILE A 202 15.10 -0.53 -2.73
N LEU A 203 15.42 0.73 -2.41
CA LEU A 203 14.51 1.85 -2.56
C LEU A 203 14.73 2.49 -3.92
N ILE A 204 13.67 2.57 -4.72
CA ILE A 204 13.61 3.38 -5.94
C ILE A 204 12.66 4.53 -5.67
N GLU A 205 13.17 5.76 -5.76
CA GLU A 205 12.35 6.97 -5.78
C GLU A 205 12.32 7.54 -7.18
N ARG A 206 11.23 8.21 -7.55
CA ARG A 206 11.14 8.87 -8.86
C ARG A 206 12.32 9.82 -9.08
N ASN A 207 12.97 9.68 -10.23
CA ASN A 207 14.12 10.49 -10.67
C ASN A 207 15.37 10.35 -9.78
N LYS A 208 15.53 9.24 -9.04
CA LYS A 208 16.73 8.97 -8.26
C LYS A 208 17.24 7.56 -8.50
N GLU A 209 18.55 7.40 -8.37
CA GLU A 209 19.20 6.09 -8.47
C GLU A 209 18.71 5.12 -7.37
N PRO A 210 18.63 3.81 -7.67
CA PRO A 210 18.28 2.80 -6.69
C PRO A 210 19.26 2.75 -5.50
N LYS A 211 18.74 2.73 -4.27
CA LYS A 211 19.56 2.67 -3.05
C LYS A 211 19.28 1.41 -2.26
N LYS A 212 20.32 0.63 -1.95
CA LYS A 212 20.22 -0.52 -1.04
C LYS A 212 20.06 -0.01 0.39
N MET A 213 19.03 -0.48 1.08
CA MET A 213 18.67 -0.09 2.43
C MET A 213 18.98 -1.24 3.40
N LYS A 214 19.45 -0.88 4.59
CA LYS A 214 19.77 -1.84 5.66
C LYS A 214 18.51 -2.49 6.23
N LYS A 215 18.73 -3.63 6.90
CA LYS A 215 17.71 -4.47 7.56
C LYS A 215 16.71 -3.66 8.39
N ILE A 216 15.43 -3.97 8.20
CA ILE A 216 14.36 -3.49 9.07
C ILE A 216 14.48 -4.22 10.42
N LYS A 217 14.61 -3.48 11.52
CA LYS A 217 14.54 -4.08 12.86
C LYS A 217 13.13 -4.66 13.06
N LYS A 218 13.01 -5.93 13.46
CA LYS A 218 11.73 -6.48 13.94
C LYS A 218 11.34 -5.69 15.19
N THR A 219 10.20 -5.02 15.15
CA THR A 219 9.54 -4.42 16.32
C THR A 219 8.58 -5.42 16.93
#